data_AF-A0A5D0G2M8-F1
#
_entry.id   AF-A0A5D0G2M8-F1
#
_cell.length_a   1.000
_cell.length_b   1.000
_cell.length_c   1.000
_cell.angle_alpha   90.00
_cell.angle_beta   90.00
_cell.angle_gamma   90.00
#
_symmetry.space_group_name_H-M   'P 1'
#
loop_
_entity.id
_entity.type
_entity.pdbx_description
1 polymer ?
#
loop_
_entity_poly.entity_id
_entity_poly.type
_entity_poly.pdbx_seq_one_letter_code
_entity_poly.pdbx_strand_id
1 'polypeptide(L)'
;MTNTGIILTLAYPETIVSHAEEWYSPYLKYFGIGNKTSVRAGHSALVLINKETGILEYHDFGRYITPEPSGRVRGKDTDCELDFPLVAAIDKGEITNLNEILIFLATNPKLTHGDGNLYASVCDEVDYLSARNHIIKMQNKHFIRYAAFINDACNCARFVTDSIISSVTNKRIKNKLIRSKWFTPSTVGNVILTDTRNRIYQLDEQGNFKNDFVSIGKINRACFLDRLHSYEPNVIGTLHPKPVSNSHEIAQWLSGIAAGAWFELHPTQEIHLFVFKRISPNGNVDIHAIFEVDDISFEYEKGFEFIHYSNCKFFHVKQEKQIYKFNRILD
;
A
#
# COMPACT_ATOMS: atom_id res chain seq x y z
N MET A 1 -26.81 -6.18 2.62
CA MET A 1 -25.55 -6.20 1.85
C MET A 1 -25.83 -6.97 0.58
N THR A 2 -25.58 -6.34 -0.57
CA THR A 2 -25.75 -6.92 -1.90
C THR A 2 -24.37 -7.14 -2.51
N ASN A 3 -24.22 -8.17 -3.35
CA ASN A 3 -22.92 -8.53 -3.96
C ASN A 3 -22.58 -7.60 -5.14
N THR A 4 -22.44 -6.30 -4.89
CA THR A 4 -22.15 -5.25 -5.87
C THR A 4 -20.66 -5.06 -6.17
N GLY A 5 -19.79 -5.67 -5.36
CA GLY A 5 -18.34 -5.57 -5.50
C GLY A 5 -17.65 -6.90 -5.74
N ILE A 6 -16.41 -6.81 -6.21
CA ILE A 6 -15.43 -7.90 -6.21
C ILE A 6 -14.18 -7.39 -5.50
N ILE A 7 -13.55 -8.23 -4.68
CA ILE A 7 -12.22 -7.98 -4.14
C ILE A 7 -11.26 -9.01 -4.72
N LEU A 8 -10.21 -8.53 -5.39
CA LEU A 8 -9.02 -9.34 -5.64
C LEU A 8 -8.13 -9.24 -4.40
N THR A 9 -7.93 -10.36 -3.71
CA THR A 9 -7.04 -10.42 -2.55
C THR A 9 -5.64 -10.77 -3.03
N LEU A 10 -4.63 -9.96 -2.71
CA LEU A 10 -3.26 -10.12 -3.20
C LEU A 10 -2.30 -10.43 -2.05
N ALA A 11 -1.33 -11.30 -2.32
CA ALA A 11 -0.22 -11.59 -1.42
C ALA A 11 1.10 -11.77 -2.20
N TYR A 12 2.16 -11.19 -1.64
CA TYR A 12 3.55 -11.32 -2.11
C TYR A 12 4.38 -11.86 -0.94
N PRO A 13 4.35 -13.18 -0.68
CA PRO A 13 4.93 -13.76 0.54
C PRO A 13 6.45 -13.60 0.63
N GLU A 14 7.11 -13.44 -0.51
CA GLU A 14 8.55 -13.26 -0.57
C GLU A 14 9.00 -11.83 -0.21
N THR A 15 8.10 -10.86 -0.04
CA THR A 15 8.51 -9.50 0.34
C THR A 15 9.19 -9.47 1.71
N ILE A 16 10.38 -8.85 1.76
CA ILE A 16 11.15 -8.65 2.99
C ILE A 16 10.80 -7.28 3.56
N VAL A 17 10.52 -7.23 4.86
CA VAL A 17 10.15 -5.99 5.56
C VAL A 17 11.06 -5.77 6.76
N SER A 18 11.34 -4.49 7.06
CA SER A 18 11.98 -4.13 8.33
C SER A 18 11.09 -4.55 9.51
N HIS A 19 11.71 -4.92 10.62
CA HIS A 19 10.99 -5.29 11.85
C HIS A 19 9.98 -4.22 12.26
N ALA A 20 8.87 -4.65 12.86
CA ALA A 20 7.98 -3.74 13.56
C ALA A 20 8.62 -3.33 14.90
N GLU A 21 8.36 -2.11 15.37
CA GLU A 21 8.77 -1.66 16.71
C GLU A 21 7.91 -2.31 17.80
N GLU A 22 8.25 -3.55 18.11
CA GLU A 22 7.64 -4.37 19.15
C GLU A 22 8.72 -5.05 19.98
N TRP A 23 8.43 -5.30 21.26
CA TRP A 23 9.40 -5.80 22.24
C TRP A 23 10.07 -7.12 21.84
N TYR A 24 9.38 -7.98 21.08
CA TYR A 24 9.87 -9.29 20.67
C TYR A 24 10.72 -9.25 19.39
N SER A 25 10.61 -8.20 18.57
CA SER A 25 11.28 -8.10 17.26
C SER A 25 12.79 -8.32 17.34
N PRO A 26 13.54 -7.74 18.31
CA PRO A 26 14.98 -7.97 18.44
C PRO A 26 15.38 -9.42 18.70
N TYR A 27 14.44 -10.23 19.20
CA TYR A 27 14.66 -11.62 19.59
C TYR A 27 14.35 -12.62 18.47
N LEU A 28 13.60 -12.24 17.43
CA LEU A 28 13.19 -13.12 16.32
C LEU A 28 14.36 -13.87 15.67
N LYS A 29 15.50 -13.19 15.50
CA LYS A 29 16.73 -13.78 14.94
C LYS A 29 17.23 -14.99 15.73
N TYR A 30 17.03 -15.03 17.05
CA TYR A 30 17.46 -16.16 17.90
C TYR A 30 16.55 -17.39 17.72
N PHE A 31 15.34 -17.18 17.20
CA PHE A 31 14.41 -18.25 16.81
C PHE A 31 14.55 -18.64 15.33
N GLY A 32 15.55 -18.09 14.63
CA GLY A 32 15.78 -18.35 13.20
C GLY A 32 14.78 -17.64 12.28
N ILE A 33 14.15 -16.56 12.74
CA ILE A 33 13.21 -15.75 11.96
C ILE A 33 13.89 -14.43 11.59
N GLY A 34 14.15 -14.24 10.30
CA GLY A 34 14.80 -13.04 9.78
C GLY A 34 16.21 -12.83 10.31
N ASN A 35 16.66 -11.58 10.25
CA ASN A 35 17.95 -11.13 10.74
C ASN A 35 17.78 -10.02 11.81
N LYS A 36 18.83 -9.24 12.08
CA LYS A 36 18.80 -8.17 13.10
C LYS A 36 17.79 -7.06 12.80
N THR A 37 17.45 -6.81 11.54
CA THR A 37 16.67 -5.64 11.12
C THR A 37 15.40 -6.00 10.35
N SER A 38 15.34 -7.19 9.76
CA SER A 38 14.33 -7.53 8.76
C SER A 38 13.82 -8.96 8.90
N VAL A 39 12.63 -9.21 8.35
CA VAL A 39 11.96 -10.51 8.27
C VAL A 39 11.22 -10.64 6.94
N ARG A 40 11.13 -11.85 6.39
CA ARG A 40 10.29 -12.14 5.23
C ARG A 40 8.87 -12.45 5.69
N ALA A 41 8.10 -11.39 5.95
CA ALA A 41 6.70 -11.47 6.40
C ALA A 41 5.69 -11.29 5.25
N GLY A 42 6.17 -10.94 4.06
CA GLY A 42 5.35 -10.70 2.87
C GLY A 42 4.62 -9.36 2.86
N HIS A 43 4.00 -9.06 1.72
CA HIS A 43 3.09 -7.93 1.53
C HIS A 43 1.69 -8.42 1.17
N SER A 44 0.66 -7.65 1.51
CA SER A 44 -0.73 -7.93 1.13
C SER A 44 -1.44 -6.64 0.75
N ALA A 45 -2.23 -6.75 -0.31
CA ALA A 45 -3.01 -5.66 -0.86
C ALA A 45 -4.36 -6.20 -1.32
N LEU A 46 -5.26 -5.30 -1.68
CA LEU A 46 -6.52 -5.65 -2.33
C LEU A 46 -6.78 -4.73 -3.52
N VAL A 47 -7.51 -5.25 -4.50
CA VAL A 47 -8.16 -4.43 -5.54
C VAL A 47 -9.65 -4.54 -5.33
N LEU A 48 -10.30 -3.43 -4.98
CA LEU A 48 -11.75 -3.32 -4.91
C LEU A 48 -12.28 -2.96 -6.30
N ILE A 49 -13.24 -3.73 -6.80
CA ILE A 49 -13.83 -3.55 -8.12
C ILE A 49 -15.33 -3.37 -7.97
N ASN A 50 -15.88 -2.30 -8.55
CA ASN A 50 -17.32 -2.13 -8.67
C ASN A 50 -17.82 -2.94 -9.88
N LYS A 51 -18.79 -3.84 -9.69
CA LYS A 51 -19.30 -4.70 -10.77
C LYS A 51 -20.02 -3.93 -11.89
N GLU A 52 -20.58 -2.76 -11.59
CA GLU A 52 -21.30 -1.95 -12.57
C GLU A 52 -20.35 -1.17 -13.47
N THR A 53 -19.27 -0.62 -12.91
CA THR A 53 -18.35 0.25 -13.65
C THR A 53 -17.07 -0.44 -14.09
N GLY A 54 -16.72 -1.57 -13.48
CA GLY A 54 -15.46 -2.26 -13.71
C GLY A 54 -14.23 -1.50 -13.20
N ILE A 55 -14.39 -0.36 -12.51
CA ILE A 55 -13.26 0.45 -12.02
C ILE A 55 -12.47 -0.35 -10.97
N LEU A 56 -11.14 -0.38 -11.12
CA LEU A 56 -10.21 -0.97 -10.16
C LEU A 56 -9.74 0.08 -9.16
N GLU A 57 -9.80 -0.27 -7.88
CA GLU A 57 -9.24 0.54 -6.79
C GLU A 57 -8.24 -0.29 -5.99
N TYR A 58 -6.96 -0.07 -6.27
CA TYR A 58 -5.89 -0.70 -5.52
C TYR A 58 -5.70 -0.03 -4.16
N HIS A 59 -5.60 -0.85 -3.12
CA HIS A 59 -5.36 -0.42 -1.76
C HIS A 59 -4.41 -1.36 -1.03
N ASP A 60 -3.46 -0.76 -0.32
CA ASP A 60 -2.60 -1.45 0.63
C ASP A 60 -2.37 -0.59 1.87
N PHE A 61 -1.72 -1.19 2.87
CA PHE A 61 -1.31 -0.49 4.09
C PHE A 61 0.15 -0.77 4.38
N GLY A 62 0.91 0.29 4.66
CA GLY A 62 2.34 0.17 4.92
C GLY A 62 2.95 1.48 5.39
N ARG A 63 4.27 1.46 5.57
CA ARG A 63 5.07 2.56 6.14
C ARG A 63 5.61 3.49 5.04
N TYR A 64 4.70 4.02 4.22
CA TYR A 64 5.01 4.81 3.03
C TYR A 64 5.02 6.31 3.34
N ILE A 65 6.19 6.95 3.35
CA ILE A 65 6.32 8.40 3.63
C ILE A 65 5.55 8.77 4.91
N THR A 66 5.81 8.04 6.00
CA THR A 66 5.16 8.20 7.31
C THR A 66 6.22 8.32 8.41
N PRO A 67 5.91 9.01 9.52
CA PRO A 67 6.79 9.02 10.68
C PRO A 67 6.73 7.64 11.37
N GLU A 68 7.85 7.20 11.92
CA GLU A 68 7.89 5.97 12.73
C GLU A 68 7.15 6.18 14.05
N PRO A 69 6.39 5.19 14.57
CA PRO A 69 6.22 3.82 14.08
C PRO A 69 4.96 3.64 13.21
N SER A 70 4.54 4.66 12.46
CA SER A 70 3.23 4.68 11.79
C SER A 70 3.28 4.11 10.37
N GLY A 71 2.14 3.58 9.94
CA GLY A 71 1.81 3.34 8.53
C GLY A 71 0.54 4.08 8.13
N ARG A 72 0.20 4.01 6.84
CA ARG A 72 -0.99 4.60 6.26
C ARG A 72 -1.58 3.70 5.18
N VAL A 73 -2.85 3.91 4.87
CA VAL A 73 -3.51 3.29 3.72
C VAL A 73 -3.19 4.11 2.46
N ARG A 74 -2.83 3.42 1.37
CA ARG A 74 -2.69 4.05 0.05
C ARG A 74 -3.89 3.76 -0.85
N GLY A 75 -4.05 4.60 -1.85
CA GLY A 75 -5.01 4.45 -2.94
C GLY A 75 -4.90 5.66 -3.87
N LYS A 76 -5.53 5.57 -5.05
CA LYS A 76 -5.37 6.57 -6.12
C LYS A 76 -5.56 8.04 -5.69
N ASP A 77 -6.42 8.29 -4.70
CA ASP A 77 -6.70 9.64 -4.20
C ASP A 77 -5.50 10.26 -3.47
N THR A 78 -4.73 9.46 -2.71
CA THR A 78 -3.54 9.91 -1.96
C THR A 78 -2.23 9.59 -2.67
N ASP A 79 -2.25 8.66 -3.61
CA ASP A 79 -1.11 8.12 -4.31
C ASP A 79 -1.48 7.93 -5.78
N CYS A 80 -1.32 8.99 -6.59
CA CYS A 80 -1.81 9.04 -7.97
C CYS A 80 -1.19 7.99 -8.88
N GLU A 81 -0.01 7.46 -8.57
CA GLU A 81 0.60 6.34 -9.27
C GLU A 81 -0.20 5.03 -9.16
N LEU A 82 -1.16 4.96 -8.23
CA LEU A 82 -2.08 3.84 -8.05
C LEU A 82 -3.38 3.97 -8.87
N ASP A 83 -3.50 5.01 -9.71
CA ASP A 83 -4.57 5.11 -10.71
C ASP A 83 -4.18 4.28 -11.94
N PHE A 84 -4.52 3.00 -11.91
CA PHE A 84 -4.10 2.07 -12.96
C PHE A 84 -4.88 2.31 -14.26
N PRO A 85 -4.24 2.22 -15.44
CA PRO A 85 -4.89 2.39 -16.74
C PRO A 85 -5.64 1.11 -17.16
N LEU A 86 -6.33 0.46 -16.23
CA LEU A 86 -7.03 -0.81 -16.41
C LEU A 86 -8.46 -0.72 -15.88
N VAL A 87 -9.38 -1.32 -16.62
CA VAL A 87 -10.79 -1.50 -16.21
C VAL A 87 -11.12 -2.97 -16.34
N ALA A 88 -11.83 -3.51 -15.35
CA ALA A 88 -12.32 -4.89 -15.37
C ALA A 88 -13.48 -5.01 -16.34
N ALA A 89 -13.36 -5.90 -17.31
CA ALA A 89 -14.43 -6.26 -18.22
C ALA A 89 -15.31 -7.32 -17.55
N ILE A 90 -16.48 -6.91 -17.05
CA ILE A 90 -17.41 -7.78 -16.33
C ILE A 90 -18.47 -8.35 -17.28
N ASP A 91 -18.53 -9.67 -17.42
CA ASP A 91 -19.63 -10.38 -18.08
C ASP A 91 -20.26 -11.38 -17.10
N LYS A 92 -21.59 -11.29 -16.92
CA LYS A 92 -22.36 -12.16 -16.01
C LYS A 92 -21.75 -12.30 -14.59
N GLY A 93 -21.11 -11.23 -14.11
CA GLY A 93 -20.46 -11.19 -12.80
C GLY A 93 -19.05 -11.79 -12.74
N GLU A 94 -18.45 -12.15 -13.88
CA GLU A 94 -17.08 -12.63 -14.01
C GLU A 94 -16.17 -11.60 -14.68
N ILE A 95 -14.92 -11.54 -14.25
CA ILE A 95 -13.90 -10.66 -14.84
C ILE A 95 -13.27 -11.40 -16.03
N THR A 96 -13.63 -10.99 -17.25
CA THR A 96 -13.17 -11.65 -18.48
C THR A 96 -11.70 -11.36 -18.81
N ASN A 97 -11.19 -10.18 -18.44
CA ASN A 97 -9.78 -9.79 -18.59
C ASN A 97 -8.95 -9.98 -17.30
N LEU A 98 -9.34 -10.93 -16.42
CA LEU A 98 -8.66 -11.15 -15.14
C LEU A 98 -7.15 -11.42 -15.31
N ASN A 99 -6.76 -12.16 -16.34
CA ASN A 99 -5.36 -12.48 -16.58
C ASN A 99 -4.53 -11.22 -16.84
N GLU A 100 -5.05 -10.26 -17.61
CA GLU A 100 -4.36 -8.99 -17.90
C GLU A 100 -4.14 -8.18 -16.61
N ILE A 101 -5.17 -8.12 -15.76
CA ILE A 101 -5.10 -7.45 -14.45
C ILE A 101 -4.04 -8.12 -13.56
N LEU A 102 -4.05 -9.45 -13.47
CA LEU A 102 -3.09 -10.19 -12.63
C LEU A 102 -1.65 -10.05 -13.15
N ILE A 103 -1.44 -10.08 -14.47
CA ILE A 103 -0.12 -9.85 -15.08
C ILE A 103 0.38 -8.45 -14.73
N PHE A 104 -0.46 -7.42 -14.83
CA PHE A 104 -0.08 -6.06 -14.45
C PHE A 104 0.32 -5.99 -12.97
N LEU A 105 -0.47 -6.57 -12.07
CA LEU A 105 -0.18 -6.56 -10.63
C LEU A 105 1.09 -7.35 -10.27
N ALA A 106 1.43 -8.39 -11.01
CA ALA A 106 2.65 -9.18 -10.79
C ALA A 106 3.92 -8.50 -11.33
N THR A 107 3.80 -7.74 -12.40
CA THR A 107 4.95 -7.16 -13.13
C THR A 107 5.23 -5.70 -12.80
N ASN A 108 4.47 -5.08 -11.87
CA ASN A 108 4.65 -3.70 -11.43
C ASN A 108 5.00 -3.59 -9.93
N PRO A 109 6.06 -4.26 -9.43
CA PRO A 109 6.44 -4.23 -8.01
C PRO A 109 6.78 -2.81 -7.51
N LYS A 110 7.20 -1.91 -8.40
CA LYS A 110 7.44 -0.49 -8.09
C LYS A 110 6.18 0.26 -7.64
N LEU A 111 5.00 -0.19 -8.05
CA LEU A 111 3.70 0.38 -7.63
C LEU A 111 3.14 -0.38 -6.42
N THR A 112 3.18 -1.71 -6.48
CA THR A 112 2.53 -2.58 -5.49
C THR A 112 3.36 -2.78 -4.23
N HIS A 113 4.67 -2.52 -4.26
CA HIS A 113 5.64 -2.87 -3.21
C HIS A 113 5.63 -4.36 -2.84
N GLY A 114 5.16 -5.21 -3.75
CA GLY A 114 5.14 -6.65 -3.60
C GLY A 114 6.28 -7.28 -4.39
N ASP A 115 7.29 -7.78 -3.69
CA ASP A 115 8.41 -8.52 -4.32
C ASP A 115 8.10 -10.02 -4.41
N GLY A 116 8.60 -10.65 -5.47
CA GLY A 116 8.47 -12.08 -5.71
C GLY A 116 7.16 -12.47 -6.40
N ASN A 117 6.66 -13.67 -6.08
CA ASN A 117 5.49 -14.20 -6.78
C ASN A 117 4.21 -13.53 -6.27
N LEU A 118 3.32 -13.15 -7.20
CA LEU A 118 1.96 -12.77 -6.85
C LEU A 118 1.13 -14.03 -6.59
N TYR A 119 0.46 -14.07 -5.44
CA TYR A 119 -0.66 -14.97 -5.16
C TYR A 119 -1.94 -14.15 -5.09
N ALA A 120 -2.99 -14.59 -5.79
CA ALA A 120 -4.25 -13.88 -5.84
C ALA A 120 -5.47 -14.80 -5.79
N SER A 121 -6.57 -14.30 -5.27
CA SER A 121 -7.89 -14.94 -5.31
C SER A 121 -9.00 -13.92 -5.56
N VAL A 122 -10.14 -14.42 -6.03
CA VAL A 122 -11.33 -13.61 -6.31
C VAL A 122 -12.36 -13.82 -5.20
N CYS A 123 -12.82 -12.73 -4.60
CA CYS A 123 -13.96 -12.69 -3.68
C CYS A 123 -15.08 -11.86 -4.31
N ASP A 124 -16.10 -12.49 -4.90
CA ASP A 124 -17.22 -11.79 -5.58
C ASP A 124 -18.50 -11.68 -4.73
N GLU A 125 -18.44 -12.15 -3.48
CA GLU A 125 -19.49 -12.04 -2.46
C GLU A 125 -19.27 -10.80 -1.58
N VAL A 126 -19.10 -9.62 -2.20
CA VAL A 126 -18.71 -8.36 -1.53
C VAL A 126 -19.74 -7.25 -1.75
N ASP A 127 -20.05 -6.52 -0.69
CA ASP A 127 -20.75 -5.23 -0.75
C ASP A 127 -19.74 -4.09 -0.97
N TYR A 128 -19.74 -3.53 -2.18
CA TYR A 128 -18.73 -2.55 -2.61
C TYR A 128 -18.69 -1.31 -1.71
N LEU A 129 -19.86 -0.74 -1.37
CA LEU A 129 -19.95 0.46 -0.54
C LEU A 129 -19.45 0.20 0.88
N SER A 130 -19.74 -0.98 1.45
CA SER A 130 -19.24 -1.36 2.76
C SER A 130 -17.71 -1.44 2.77
N ALA A 131 -17.10 -2.02 1.72
CA ALA A 131 -15.64 -2.08 1.57
C ALA A 131 -15.04 -0.67 1.46
N ARG A 132 -15.58 0.14 0.53
CA ARG A 132 -15.10 1.50 0.28
C ARG A 132 -15.22 2.38 1.53
N ASN A 133 -16.33 2.29 2.26
CA ASN A 133 -16.52 3.02 3.51
C ASN A 133 -15.49 2.64 4.58
N HIS A 134 -15.14 1.35 4.69
CA HIS A 134 -14.08 0.91 5.61
C HIS A 134 -12.71 1.46 5.21
N ILE A 135 -12.37 1.38 3.92
CA ILE A 135 -11.10 1.88 3.37
C ILE A 135 -10.97 3.38 3.60
N ILE A 136 -12.00 4.17 3.26
CA ILE A 136 -12.04 5.62 3.50
C ILE A 136 -11.89 5.92 4.99
N LYS A 137 -12.59 5.20 5.86
CA LYS A 137 -12.46 5.36 7.31
C LYS A 137 -11.01 5.15 7.77
N MET A 138 -10.31 4.18 7.19
CA MET A 138 -8.91 3.90 7.53
C MET A 138 -7.94 4.94 6.93
N GLN A 139 -8.18 5.42 5.71
CA GLN A 139 -7.41 6.53 5.11
C GLN A 139 -7.56 7.82 5.92
N ASN A 140 -8.75 8.10 6.43
CA ASN A 140 -9.04 9.28 7.26
C ASN A 140 -8.45 9.22 8.67
N LYS A 141 -7.88 8.09 9.09
CA LYS A 141 -7.04 8.05 10.30
C LYS A 141 -5.64 8.63 10.04
N HIS A 142 -5.27 8.78 8.78
CA HIS A 142 -3.99 9.30 8.32
C HIS A 142 -2.82 8.39 8.72
N PHE A 143 -2.42 8.43 9.98
CA PHE A 143 -1.39 7.58 10.55
C PHE A 143 -1.99 6.59 11.53
N ILE A 144 -1.67 5.33 11.32
CA ILE A 144 -2.06 4.23 12.19
C ILE A 144 -0.77 3.56 12.61
N ARG A 145 -0.61 3.30 13.92
CA ARG A 145 0.56 2.56 14.41
C ARG A 145 0.72 1.26 13.62
N TYR A 146 1.92 1.03 13.09
CA TYR A 146 2.27 -0.21 12.40
C TYR A 146 2.72 -1.24 13.43
N ALA A 147 2.05 -2.39 13.51
CA ALA A 147 2.47 -3.51 14.37
C ALA A 147 1.87 -4.84 13.93
N ALA A 148 2.54 -5.95 14.28
CA ALA A 148 2.02 -7.28 14.01
C ALA A 148 0.93 -7.70 15.02
N PHE A 149 1.12 -7.42 16.32
CA PHE A 149 0.27 -7.98 17.39
C PHE A 149 -0.46 -6.97 18.28
N ILE A 150 -0.16 -5.68 18.20
CA ILE A 150 -0.87 -4.66 19.00
C ILE A 150 -2.33 -4.52 18.51
N ASN A 151 -3.31 -4.65 19.40
CA ASN A 151 -4.73 -4.68 19.03
C ASN A 151 -5.21 -3.46 18.23
N ASP A 152 -4.87 -2.24 18.64
CA ASP A 152 -5.29 -1.00 17.97
C ASP A 152 -4.35 -0.55 16.83
N ALA A 153 -3.35 -1.37 16.51
CA ALA A 153 -2.43 -1.14 15.39
C ALA A 153 -2.93 -1.83 14.10
N CYS A 154 -2.21 -1.61 13.01
CA CYS A 154 -2.49 -2.25 11.73
C CYS A 154 -1.20 -2.71 11.03
N ASN A 155 -1.37 -3.56 10.01
CA ASN A 155 -0.34 -3.94 9.04
C ASN A 155 -1.05 -4.31 7.73
N CYS A 156 -0.29 -4.59 6.66
CA CYS A 156 -0.83 -4.90 5.34
C CYS A 156 -1.88 -6.03 5.37
N ALA A 157 -1.55 -7.16 6.01
CA ALA A 157 -2.44 -8.31 6.10
C ALA A 157 -3.71 -7.98 6.90
N ARG A 158 -3.59 -7.31 8.05
CA ARG A 158 -4.73 -6.92 8.91
C ARG A 158 -5.66 -5.93 8.21
N PHE A 159 -5.11 -4.97 7.48
CA PHE A 159 -5.91 -4.02 6.70
C PHE A 159 -6.76 -4.73 5.64
N VAL A 160 -6.16 -5.67 4.90
CA VAL A 160 -6.88 -6.47 3.89
C VAL A 160 -7.94 -7.35 4.56
N THR A 161 -7.60 -8.05 5.63
CA THR A 161 -8.56 -8.87 6.39
C THR A 161 -9.75 -8.05 6.87
N ASP A 162 -9.52 -6.89 7.48
CA ASP A 162 -10.57 -6.05 8.05
C ASP A 162 -11.46 -5.39 7.00
N SER A 163 -10.86 -4.98 5.87
CA SER A 163 -11.60 -4.49 4.70
C SER A 163 -12.57 -5.55 4.17
N ILE A 164 -12.14 -6.81 4.10
CA ILE A 164 -13.00 -7.91 3.64
C ILE A 164 -14.04 -8.29 4.71
N ILE A 165 -13.69 -8.38 6.00
CA ILE A 165 -14.65 -8.63 7.09
C ILE A 165 -15.79 -7.60 7.10
N SER A 166 -15.46 -6.34 6.80
CA SER A 166 -16.42 -5.25 6.79
C SER A 166 -17.46 -5.35 5.66
N SER A 167 -17.14 -6.09 4.58
CA SER A 167 -17.85 -6.00 3.31
C SER A 167 -18.33 -7.34 2.75
N VAL A 168 -17.71 -8.47 3.14
CA VAL A 168 -18.09 -9.79 2.66
C VAL A 168 -19.48 -10.17 3.17
N THR A 169 -20.33 -10.60 2.25
CA THR A 169 -21.73 -10.97 2.55
C THR A 169 -21.82 -12.43 3.03
N ASN A 170 -20.85 -13.26 2.61
CA ASN A 170 -20.72 -14.64 3.06
C ASN A 170 -20.32 -14.74 4.54
N LYS A 171 -21.26 -15.15 5.40
CA LYS A 171 -21.01 -15.33 6.84
C LYS A 171 -19.92 -16.35 7.15
N ARG A 172 -19.74 -17.38 6.30
CA ARG A 172 -18.72 -18.42 6.52
C ARG A 172 -17.33 -17.85 6.28
N ILE A 173 -17.12 -17.10 5.20
CA ILE A 173 -15.86 -16.40 4.92
C ILE A 173 -15.57 -15.41 6.04
N LYS A 174 -16.55 -14.58 6.41
CA LYS A 174 -16.43 -13.61 7.51
C LYS A 174 -15.95 -14.25 8.81
N ASN A 175 -16.58 -15.36 9.23
CA ASN A 175 -16.21 -16.05 10.46
C ASN A 175 -14.81 -16.66 10.40
N LYS A 176 -14.37 -17.18 9.24
CA LYS A 176 -13.00 -17.67 9.07
C LYS A 176 -11.97 -16.55 9.21
N LEU A 177 -12.23 -15.39 8.59
CA LEU A 177 -11.36 -14.21 8.69
C LEU A 177 -11.30 -13.65 10.12
N ILE A 178 -12.44 -13.60 10.83
CA ILE A 178 -12.47 -13.19 12.25
C ILE A 178 -11.62 -14.15 13.08
N ARG A 179 -11.71 -15.47 12.84
CA ARG A 179 -10.90 -16.46 13.56
C ARG A 179 -9.40 -16.31 13.26
N SER A 180 -9.01 -15.94 12.05
CA SER A 180 -7.58 -15.70 11.74
C SER A 180 -6.98 -14.52 12.50
N LYS A 181 -7.81 -13.61 13.04
CA LYS A 181 -7.36 -12.50 13.90
C LYS A 181 -7.09 -12.90 15.35
N TRP A 182 -7.26 -14.16 15.75
CA TRP A 182 -6.87 -14.60 17.09
C TRP A 182 -5.33 -14.63 17.26
N PHE A 183 -4.61 -14.79 16.15
CA PHE A 183 -3.20 -14.43 16.02
C PHE A 183 -3.11 -13.14 15.18
N THR A 184 -2.11 -13.01 14.31
CA THR A 184 -2.11 -12.01 13.24
C THR A 184 -2.44 -12.70 11.90
N PRO A 185 -3.34 -12.15 11.07
CA PRO A 185 -3.58 -12.67 9.72
C PRO A 185 -2.28 -12.74 8.92
N SER A 186 -2.13 -13.78 8.09
CA SER A 186 -1.02 -13.88 7.15
C SER A 186 -1.46 -13.45 5.75
N THR A 187 -0.52 -12.93 4.96
CA THR A 187 -0.76 -12.42 3.60
C THR A 187 -1.42 -13.50 2.71
N VAL A 188 -0.81 -14.68 2.61
CA VAL A 188 -1.37 -15.80 1.81
C VAL A 188 -2.60 -16.42 2.47
N GLY A 189 -2.71 -16.33 3.80
CA GLY A 189 -3.92 -16.74 4.52
C GLY A 189 -5.15 -15.96 4.06
N ASN A 190 -5.01 -14.66 3.84
CA ASN A 190 -6.08 -13.84 3.29
C ASN A 190 -6.53 -14.39 1.93
N VAL A 191 -5.60 -14.66 1.01
CA VAL A 191 -5.89 -15.18 -0.33
C VAL A 191 -6.73 -16.47 -0.27
N ILE A 192 -6.39 -17.43 0.60
CA ILE A 192 -7.15 -18.68 0.74
C ILE A 192 -8.54 -18.43 1.28
N LEU A 193 -8.63 -17.63 2.35
CA LEU A 193 -9.86 -17.52 3.13
C LEU A 193 -10.96 -16.77 2.37
N THR A 194 -10.58 -15.97 1.38
CA THR A 194 -11.46 -15.08 0.63
C THR A 194 -11.82 -15.61 -0.76
N ASP A 195 -11.22 -16.73 -1.18
CA ASP A 195 -11.51 -17.36 -2.47
C ASP A 195 -12.96 -17.87 -2.53
N THR A 196 -13.72 -17.30 -3.46
CA THR A 196 -15.11 -17.66 -3.77
C THR A 196 -15.22 -18.50 -5.05
N ARG A 197 -14.12 -18.64 -5.81
CA ARG A 197 -14.08 -19.30 -7.12
C ARG A 197 -13.31 -20.62 -7.10
N ASN A 198 -12.85 -21.05 -5.93
CA ASN A 198 -12.06 -22.28 -5.75
C ASN A 198 -10.83 -22.31 -6.67
N ARG A 199 -10.20 -21.14 -6.84
CA ARG A 199 -9.05 -20.94 -7.72
C ARG A 199 -8.14 -19.86 -7.14
N ILE A 200 -6.94 -20.28 -6.77
CA ILE A 200 -5.83 -19.40 -6.42
C ILE A 200 -4.95 -19.26 -7.66
N TYR A 201 -4.59 -18.03 -7.98
CA TYR A 201 -3.67 -17.70 -9.06
C TYR A 201 -2.28 -17.47 -8.49
N GLN A 202 -1.26 -17.95 -9.21
CA GLN A 202 0.14 -17.69 -8.90
C GLN A 202 0.83 -17.20 -10.16
N LEU A 203 1.52 -16.06 -10.07
CA LEU A 203 2.32 -15.50 -11.15
C LEU A 203 3.73 -15.20 -10.66
N ASP A 204 4.74 -15.39 -11.51
CA ASP A 204 6.08 -14.85 -11.24
C ASP A 204 6.18 -13.36 -11.58
N GLU A 205 7.35 -12.79 -11.29
CA GLU A 205 7.69 -11.38 -11.55
C GLU A 205 7.72 -11.02 -13.04
N GLN A 206 7.69 -12.02 -13.93
CA GLN A 206 7.58 -11.84 -15.38
C GLN A 206 6.12 -11.96 -15.88
N GLY A 207 5.17 -12.24 -14.99
CA GLY A 207 3.76 -12.39 -15.32
C GLY A 207 3.39 -13.78 -15.85
N ASN A 208 4.27 -14.79 -15.75
CA ASN A 208 3.93 -16.14 -16.16
C ASN A 208 3.10 -16.83 -15.08
N PHE A 209 2.00 -17.44 -15.48
CA PHE A 209 1.18 -18.27 -14.60
C PHE A 209 1.93 -19.54 -14.21
N LYS A 210 1.96 -19.82 -12.91
CA LYS A 210 2.47 -21.09 -12.36
C LYS A 210 1.30 -22.04 -12.12
N ASN A 211 1.43 -23.26 -12.64
CA ASN A 211 0.40 -24.30 -12.55
C ASN A 211 0.63 -25.27 -11.39
N ASP A 212 1.71 -25.08 -10.62
CA ASP A 212 2.07 -25.99 -9.55
C ASP A 212 1.19 -25.76 -8.33
N PHE A 213 0.62 -26.84 -7.79
CA PHE A 213 -0.01 -26.79 -6.48
C PHE A 213 1.06 -26.53 -5.42
N VAL A 214 1.05 -25.32 -4.85
CA VAL A 214 1.96 -24.99 -3.75
C VAL A 214 1.21 -24.99 -2.43
N SER A 215 1.68 -25.83 -1.49
CA SER A 215 1.16 -25.82 -0.12
C SER A 215 1.46 -24.47 0.53
N ILE A 216 0.42 -23.74 0.88
CA ILE A 216 0.54 -22.39 1.45
C ILE A 216 1.16 -22.43 2.85
N GLY A 217 0.87 -23.47 3.63
CA GLY A 217 1.57 -23.71 4.90
C GLY A 217 3.08 -23.89 4.69
N LYS A 218 3.50 -24.52 3.58
CA LYS A 218 4.91 -24.64 3.20
C LYS A 218 5.51 -23.30 2.79
N ILE A 219 4.81 -22.48 1.99
CA ILE A 219 5.27 -21.13 1.60
C ILE A 219 5.44 -20.25 2.83
N ASN A 220 4.39 -20.09 3.63
CA ASN A 220 4.41 -19.24 4.81
C ASN A 220 5.50 -19.67 5.78
N ARG A 221 5.65 -20.98 6.02
CA ARG A 221 6.70 -21.49 6.90
C ARG A 221 8.09 -21.26 6.32
N ALA A 222 8.29 -21.49 5.03
CA ALA A 222 9.58 -21.28 4.37
C ALA A 222 9.99 -19.80 4.39
N CYS A 223 9.04 -18.90 4.12
CA CYS A 223 9.29 -17.46 4.15
C CYS A 223 9.54 -16.97 5.58
N PHE A 224 8.67 -17.32 6.52
CA PHE A 224 8.75 -16.83 7.89
C PHE A 224 10.00 -17.33 8.64
N LEU A 225 10.44 -18.56 8.37
CA LEU A 225 11.67 -19.14 8.96
C LEU A 225 12.93 -18.84 8.13
N ASP A 226 12.85 -17.95 7.14
CA ASP A 226 14.02 -17.49 6.40
C ASP A 226 14.89 -16.60 7.32
N ARG A 227 16.15 -16.99 7.48
CA ARG A 227 17.15 -16.29 8.32
C ARG A 227 17.79 -15.10 7.62
N LEU A 228 17.53 -14.91 6.33
CA LEU A 228 18.01 -13.75 5.57
C LEU A 228 19.53 -13.57 5.66
N HIS A 229 20.30 -14.66 5.59
CA HIS A 229 21.75 -14.68 5.81
C HIS A 229 22.52 -13.74 4.87
N SER A 230 22.04 -13.57 3.64
CA SER A 230 22.69 -12.76 2.60
C SER A 230 21.94 -11.46 2.30
N TYR A 231 20.93 -11.11 3.11
CA TYR A 231 20.12 -9.92 2.88
C TYR A 231 20.72 -8.71 3.60
N GLU A 232 21.03 -7.68 2.85
CA GLU A 232 21.40 -6.36 3.36
C GLU A 232 20.28 -5.36 3.01
N PRO A 233 19.67 -4.70 4.02
CA PRO A 233 18.65 -3.70 3.76
C PRO A 233 19.23 -2.53 2.95
N ASN A 234 18.55 -2.18 1.86
CA ASN A 234 18.85 -0.96 1.14
C ASN A 234 17.98 0.19 1.66
N VAL A 235 18.61 1.18 2.27
CA VAL A 235 17.96 2.38 2.81
C VAL A 235 17.92 3.54 1.81
N ILE A 236 18.59 3.42 0.67
CA ILE A 236 18.58 4.41 -0.41
C ILE A 236 17.25 4.31 -1.17
N GLY A 237 16.53 5.43 -1.28
CA GLY A 237 15.19 5.49 -1.84
C GLY A 237 14.08 5.28 -0.81
N THR A 238 14.43 5.04 0.45
CA THR A 238 13.49 4.95 1.58
C THR A 238 13.83 5.98 2.63
N LEU A 239 14.82 5.69 3.47
CA LEU A 239 15.29 6.59 4.54
C LEU A 239 16.27 7.64 4.03
N HIS A 240 17.12 7.26 3.09
CA HIS A 240 18.07 8.16 2.44
C HIS A 240 17.63 8.51 1.02
N PRO A 241 17.90 9.75 0.56
CA PRO A 241 17.55 10.16 -0.79
C PRO A 241 18.24 9.29 -1.85
N LYS A 242 17.49 8.98 -2.90
CA LYS A 242 18.04 8.40 -4.13
C LYS A 242 18.07 9.49 -5.20
N PRO A 243 19.26 9.90 -5.68
CA PRO A 243 19.35 10.92 -6.73
C PRO A 243 18.56 10.49 -7.98
N VAL A 244 17.83 11.43 -8.58
CA VAL A 244 17.11 11.24 -9.84
C VAL A 244 17.47 12.39 -10.79
N SER A 245 17.59 12.12 -12.09
CA SER A 245 18.01 13.14 -13.06
C SER A 245 17.07 14.33 -13.17
N ASN A 246 15.81 14.15 -12.74
CA ASN A 246 14.72 15.09 -12.95
C ASN A 246 14.29 15.83 -11.67
N SER A 247 15.08 15.73 -10.59
CA SER A 247 14.82 16.49 -9.35
C SER A 247 15.49 17.86 -9.40
N HIS A 248 14.73 18.91 -9.08
CA HIS A 248 15.25 20.27 -8.97
C HIS A 248 16.20 20.43 -7.77
N GLU A 249 17.09 21.43 -7.80
CA GLU A 249 18.03 21.72 -6.71
C GLU A 249 17.35 22.06 -5.36
N ILE A 250 16.08 22.45 -5.40
CA ILE A 250 15.27 22.81 -4.22
C ILE A 250 14.46 21.62 -3.68
N ALA A 251 14.54 20.46 -4.34
CA ALA A 251 13.76 19.30 -3.96
C ALA A 251 14.14 18.81 -2.56
N GLN A 252 13.14 18.51 -1.75
CA GLN A 252 13.33 17.97 -0.41
C GLN A 252 12.97 16.49 -0.38
N TRP A 253 13.77 15.70 0.32
CA TRP A 253 13.50 14.27 0.48
C TRP A 253 12.61 14.04 1.70
N LEU A 254 11.45 13.43 1.49
CA LEU A 254 10.59 12.99 2.57
C LEU A 254 10.65 11.46 2.70
N SER A 255 11.19 11.00 3.83
CA SER A 255 11.52 9.59 4.05
C SER A 255 10.34 8.77 4.56
N GLY A 256 10.46 7.44 4.43
CA GLY A 256 9.61 6.47 5.08
C GLY A 256 10.22 5.08 4.98
N ILE A 257 9.90 4.19 5.92
CA ILE A 257 10.55 2.86 6.00
C ILE A 257 10.35 2.04 4.71
N ALA A 258 9.16 2.10 4.10
CA ALA A 258 8.85 1.34 2.89
C ALA A 258 9.07 2.15 1.59
N ALA A 259 9.04 3.48 1.67
CA ALA A 259 9.21 4.38 0.53
C ALA A 259 9.51 5.80 1.02
N GLY A 260 10.42 6.48 0.33
CA GLY A 260 10.55 7.94 0.36
C GLY A 260 10.21 8.54 -1.00
N ALA A 261 10.19 9.88 -1.10
CA ALA A 261 10.05 10.58 -2.37
C ALA A 261 10.65 11.99 -2.30
N TRP A 262 10.93 12.55 -3.48
CA TRP A 262 11.30 13.95 -3.65
C TRP A 262 10.06 14.82 -3.77
N PHE A 263 10.09 15.96 -3.09
CA PHE A 263 9.02 16.95 -3.06
C PHE A 263 9.58 18.28 -3.56
N GLU A 264 8.92 18.85 -4.56
CA GLU A 264 9.25 20.16 -5.12
C GLU A 264 8.03 21.08 -5.02
N LEU A 265 8.27 22.33 -4.68
CA LEU A 265 7.28 23.40 -4.66
C LEU A 265 7.81 24.54 -5.52
N HIS A 266 6.97 25.11 -6.38
CA HIS A 266 7.32 26.25 -7.22
C HIS A 266 6.21 27.30 -7.15
N PRO A 267 6.53 28.60 -7.05
CA PRO A 267 5.53 29.66 -7.00
C PRO A 267 4.84 29.81 -8.36
N THR A 268 3.61 30.30 -8.35
CA THR A 268 2.91 30.77 -9.55
C THR A 268 2.87 32.30 -9.58
N GLN A 269 2.14 32.89 -10.53
CA GLN A 269 1.85 34.33 -10.53
C GLN A 269 0.90 34.74 -9.39
N GLU A 270 0.14 33.79 -8.85
CA GLU A 270 -0.81 34.03 -7.78
C GLU A 270 -0.22 33.57 -6.44
N ILE A 271 -0.18 34.47 -5.46
CA ILE A 271 0.51 34.24 -4.18
C ILE A 271 0.00 33.05 -3.36
N HIS A 272 -1.24 32.63 -3.62
CA HIS A 272 -1.91 31.53 -2.91
C HIS A 272 -1.80 30.20 -3.67
N LEU A 273 -1.27 30.21 -4.90
CA LEU A 273 -1.20 29.04 -5.78
C LEU A 273 0.25 28.62 -6.05
N PHE A 274 0.50 27.32 -5.96
CA PHE A 274 1.82 26.74 -6.10
C PHE A 274 1.77 25.50 -6.98
N VAL A 275 2.81 25.29 -7.80
CA VAL A 275 3.01 24.04 -8.52
C VAL A 275 3.77 23.08 -7.61
N PHE A 276 3.13 21.97 -7.27
CA PHE A 276 3.72 20.89 -6.48
C PHE A 276 4.04 19.69 -7.36
N LYS A 277 5.21 19.12 -7.16
CA LYS A 277 5.66 17.91 -7.84
C LYS A 277 6.21 16.90 -6.85
N ARG A 278 5.72 15.66 -6.92
CA ARG A 278 6.25 14.50 -6.18
C ARG A 278 6.92 13.54 -7.15
N ILE A 279 8.15 13.14 -6.85
CA ILE A 279 8.92 12.21 -7.68
C ILE A 279 9.34 11.01 -6.84
N SER A 280 9.01 9.81 -7.31
CA SER A 280 9.39 8.57 -6.65
C SER A 280 10.91 8.35 -6.68
N PRO A 281 11.44 7.43 -5.85
CA PRO A 281 12.87 7.09 -5.86
C PRO A 281 13.37 6.52 -7.19
N ASN A 282 12.45 6.14 -8.07
CA ASN A 282 12.74 5.58 -9.38
C ASN A 282 12.63 6.63 -10.51
N GLY A 283 12.36 7.89 -10.18
CA GLY A 283 12.23 8.98 -11.13
C GLY A 283 10.83 9.10 -11.76
N ASN A 284 9.85 8.32 -11.29
CA ASN A 284 8.46 8.50 -11.72
C ASN A 284 7.88 9.78 -11.14
N VAL A 285 7.21 10.60 -11.95
CA VAL A 285 6.48 11.77 -11.44
C VAL A 285 5.10 11.27 -11.00
N ASP A 286 4.90 11.15 -9.70
CA ASP A 286 3.65 10.65 -9.15
C ASP A 286 2.54 11.70 -9.24
N ILE A 287 2.90 12.98 -9.07
CA ILE A 287 2.00 14.12 -9.23
C ILE A 287 2.79 15.35 -9.69
N HIS A 288 2.19 16.15 -10.57
CA HIS A 288 2.65 17.48 -10.96
C HIS A 288 1.40 18.34 -11.22
N ALA A 289 1.00 19.15 -10.24
CA ALA A 289 -0.29 19.86 -10.27
C ALA A 289 -0.26 21.15 -9.44
N ILE A 290 -1.31 21.97 -9.57
CA ILE A 290 -1.50 23.20 -8.80
C ILE A 290 -2.19 22.91 -7.46
N PHE A 291 -1.69 23.54 -6.41
CA PHE A 291 -2.22 23.46 -5.06
C PHE A 291 -2.41 24.86 -4.49
N GLU A 292 -3.47 25.01 -3.70
CA GLU A 292 -3.80 26.23 -2.98
C GLU A 292 -3.39 26.11 -1.51
N VAL A 293 -2.69 27.12 -0.99
CA VAL A 293 -2.34 27.22 0.43
C VAL A 293 -3.55 27.66 1.26
N ASP A 294 -3.75 27.07 2.42
CA ASP A 294 -4.85 27.41 3.33
C ASP A 294 -4.66 28.74 4.07
N ASP A 295 -3.42 29.19 4.22
CA ASP A 295 -3.04 30.47 4.81
C ASP A 295 -2.01 31.20 3.94
N ILE A 296 -2.43 32.35 3.40
CA ILE A 296 -1.64 33.21 2.50
C ILE A 296 -0.45 33.90 3.18
N SER A 297 -0.26 33.73 4.49
CA SER A 297 0.93 34.19 5.21
C SER A 297 2.16 33.31 4.95
N PHE A 298 2.02 32.20 4.22
CA PHE A 298 3.15 31.42 3.72
C PHE A 298 4.01 32.25 2.75
N GLU A 299 5.30 32.37 3.05
CA GLU A 299 6.25 33.12 2.22
C GLU A 299 7.26 32.17 1.57
N TYR A 300 7.12 31.89 0.28
CA TYR A 300 7.97 30.93 -0.45
C TYR A 300 9.48 31.23 -0.38
N GLU A 301 9.85 32.51 -0.39
CA GLU A 301 11.25 32.96 -0.33
C GLU A 301 11.92 32.69 1.03
N LYS A 302 11.13 32.40 2.07
CA LYS A 302 11.65 31.99 3.38
C LYS A 302 11.85 30.48 3.43
N GLY A 303 12.89 30.04 4.12
CA GLY A 303 13.18 28.61 4.29
C GLY A 303 11.99 27.85 4.91
N PHE A 304 11.69 26.68 4.34
CA PHE A 304 10.58 25.83 4.75
C PHE A 304 10.96 24.34 4.63
N GLU A 305 10.28 23.47 5.36
CA GLU A 305 10.48 22.02 5.30
C GLU A 305 9.17 21.28 5.00
N PHE A 306 9.18 20.38 4.01
CA PHE A 306 8.09 19.43 3.85
C PHE A 306 8.07 18.48 5.05
N ILE A 307 6.89 18.25 5.59
CA ILE A 307 6.70 17.31 6.69
C ILE A 307 5.88 16.12 6.24
N HIS A 308 5.96 15.03 7.01
CA HIS A 308 5.06 13.89 6.84
C HIS A 308 3.60 14.35 6.88
N TYR A 309 2.72 13.48 6.41
CA TYR A 309 1.30 13.75 6.20
C TYR A 309 1.07 14.54 4.91
N SER A 310 1.89 14.22 3.91
CA SER A 310 1.91 14.85 2.59
C SER A 310 1.77 13.79 1.51
N ASN A 311 0.85 14.01 0.57
CA ASN A 311 0.39 13.04 -0.42
C ASN A 311 -0.14 13.76 -1.69
N CYS A 312 -0.70 13.03 -2.66
CA CYS A 312 -1.15 13.64 -3.92
C CYS A 312 -2.43 14.49 -3.80
N LYS A 313 -3.19 14.38 -2.70
CA LYS A 313 -4.40 15.16 -2.44
C LYS A 313 -4.10 16.47 -1.73
N PHE A 314 -3.14 16.45 -0.82
CA PHE A 314 -2.69 17.60 -0.05
C PHE A 314 -1.30 17.34 0.49
N PHE A 315 -0.57 18.42 0.80
CA PHE A 315 0.69 18.33 1.52
C PHE A 315 0.81 19.41 2.59
N HIS A 316 1.77 19.21 3.48
CA HIS A 316 2.08 20.14 4.55
C HIS A 316 3.53 20.59 4.46
N VAL A 317 3.72 21.87 4.72
CA VAL A 317 5.02 22.50 4.87
C VAL A 317 5.06 23.19 6.22
N LYS A 318 6.18 23.04 6.92
CA LYS A 318 6.48 23.77 8.14
C LYS A 318 7.42 24.93 7.82
N GLN A 319 7.02 26.12 8.22
CA GLN A 319 7.83 27.32 8.11
C GLN A 319 7.82 28.01 9.48
N GLU A 320 9.02 28.20 10.05
CA GLU A 320 9.21 28.63 11.44
C GLU A 320 8.46 27.73 12.44
N LYS A 321 7.41 28.25 13.09
CA LYS A 321 6.57 27.55 14.06
C LYS A 321 5.17 27.20 13.53
N GLN A 322 4.89 27.51 12.26
CA GLN A 322 3.60 27.32 11.64
C GLN A 322 3.63 26.16 10.65
N ILE A 323 2.49 25.50 10.48
CA ILE A 323 2.28 24.45 9.50
C ILE A 323 1.22 24.96 8.52
N TYR A 324 1.58 24.99 7.25
CA TYR A 324 0.73 25.39 6.14
C TYR A 324 0.27 24.14 5.41
N LYS A 325 -1.01 24.08 5.08
CA LYS A 325 -1.57 22.98 4.30
C LYS A 325 -1.89 23.47 2.89
N PHE A 326 -1.47 22.68 1.93
CA PHE A 326 -1.71 22.93 0.52
C PHE A 326 -2.68 21.87 0.02
N ASN A 327 -3.82 22.29 -0.53
CA ASN A 327 -4.84 21.39 -1.05
C ASN A 327 -4.76 21.39 -2.57
N ARG A 328 -4.81 20.20 -3.18
CA ARG A 328 -4.83 20.08 -4.64
C ARG A 328 -6.09 20.72 -5.19
N ILE A 329 -5.94 21.57 -6.19
CA ILE A 329 -7.08 22.03 -6.99
C ILE A 329 -7.45 20.89 -7.95
N LEU A 330 -8.68 20.40 -7.84
CA LEU A 330 -9.24 19.43 -8.77
C LEU A 330 -9.95 20.22 -9.86
N ASP A 331 -9.53 20.03 -11.11
CA ASP A 331 -10.21 20.58 -12.28
C ASP A 331 -11.63 20.02 -12.45
#